data_AF-A0A6N3FED5-F1
#
_entry.id   AF-A0A6N3FED5-F1
#
_cell.length_a   1.000
_cell.length_b   1.000
_cell.length_c   1.000
_cell.angle_alpha   90.00
_cell.angle_beta   90.00
_cell.angle_gamma   90.00
#
_symmetry.space_group_name_H-M   'P 1'
#
loop_
_entity.id
_entity.type
_entity.pdbx_description
1 polymer ?
#
loop_
_entity_poly.entity_id
_entity_poly.type
_entity_poly.pdbx_seq_one_letter_code
_entity_poly.pdbx_strand_id
1 'polypeptide(L)'
;MKTRLLEGPGRTLECIHPKFIVDLVQGADTPRQSQIVPQQQLFRERLTQEVMEQTQLRPWAMSGVLNENEALRLGLAEKLASMLDPGHLALTRITQRLNALQQTERRPLNNAASSQQQYDELIEHFSQRAGWKEKALTQRGLTVQAGNHSEQIFTRWRAGHYNGWSLAGRCYVALEELRWGAFGDACRLASSEVASMLKDNLRAVAADFLAQEIHASSATRHFYHQWLTTPATPGLMDYKDLLGWLGDWCDPERHPVCWSVTQSWQPVALGMPRLCSAMRLASAMVDEMFGD
;
A
#
# COMPACT_ATOMS: atom_id res chain seq x y z
N MET A 1 11.77 19.05 18.43
CA MET A 1 11.37 19.13 17.01
C MET A 1 10.70 17.81 16.67
N LYS A 2 9.42 17.80 16.28
CA LYS A 2 8.75 16.56 15.85
C LYS A 2 9.35 16.17 14.50
N THR A 3 9.95 14.99 14.41
CA THR A 3 10.42 14.43 13.13
C THR A 3 9.21 14.29 12.20
N ARG A 4 9.32 14.79 10.97
CA ARG A 4 8.30 14.56 9.95
C ARG A 4 8.29 13.07 9.59
N LEU A 5 7.10 12.46 9.49
CA LEU A 5 6.95 11.03 9.19
C LEU A 5 7.61 10.68 7.84
N LEU A 6 7.57 11.61 6.88
CA LEU A 6 8.09 11.43 5.53
C LEU A 6 9.47 12.07 5.33
N GLU A 7 10.23 12.34 6.41
CA GLU A 7 11.64 12.74 6.33
C GLU A 7 12.64 11.57 6.51
N GLY A 8 12.14 10.34 6.70
CA GLY A 8 12.94 9.11 6.83
C GLY A 8 12.85 8.16 5.61
N PRO A 9 12.97 6.82 5.80
CA PRO A 9 12.76 5.82 4.75
C PRO A 9 11.43 5.98 3.98
N GLY A 10 10.40 6.50 4.67
CA GLY A 10 9.10 6.83 4.07
C GLY A 10 9.14 7.94 3.00
N ARG A 11 10.18 8.79 2.97
CA ARG A 11 10.31 9.91 2.03
C ARG A 11 10.26 9.47 0.57
N THR A 12 10.81 8.30 0.28
CA THR A 12 10.96 7.79 -1.09
C THR A 12 9.80 6.91 -1.54
N LEU A 13 8.78 6.76 -0.68
CA LEU A 13 7.65 5.87 -0.94
C LEU A 13 6.55 6.62 -1.69
N GLU A 14 6.43 6.32 -2.98
CA GLU A 14 5.40 6.90 -3.83
C GLU A 14 4.04 6.26 -3.57
N CYS A 15 4.00 5.02 -3.04
CA CYS A 15 2.75 4.31 -2.76
C CYS A 15 1.89 4.94 -1.65
N ILE A 16 2.48 5.81 -0.82
CA ILE A 16 1.78 6.48 0.28
C ILE A 16 0.60 7.29 -0.23
N HIS A 17 0.78 8.05 -1.31
CA HIS A 17 -0.27 8.90 -1.86
C HIS A 17 -1.49 8.13 -2.39
N PRO A 18 -1.35 7.16 -3.32
CA PRO A 18 -2.49 6.38 -3.79
C PRO A 18 -3.16 5.58 -2.67
N LYS A 19 -2.40 5.00 -1.73
CA LYS A 19 -2.98 4.31 -0.58
C LYS A 19 -3.77 5.27 0.32
N PHE A 20 -3.22 6.43 0.63
CA PHE A 20 -3.88 7.44 1.47
C PHE A 20 -5.22 7.90 0.87
N ILE A 21 -5.27 8.15 -0.44
CA ILE A 21 -6.52 8.54 -1.12
C ILE A 21 -7.56 7.40 -1.02
N VAL A 22 -7.14 6.15 -1.20
CA VAL A 22 -8.04 4.99 -1.05
C VAL A 22 -8.55 4.88 0.39
N ASP A 23 -7.68 5.04 1.38
CA ASP A 23 -8.05 5.01 2.81
C ASP A 23 -9.08 6.10 3.16
N LEU A 24 -8.97 7.30 2.57
CA LEU A 24 -9.95 8.39 2.75
C LEU A 24 -11.35 7.96 2.29
N VAL A 25 -11.46 7.30 1.14
CA VAL A 25 -12.73 6.81 0.59
C VAL A 25 -13.26 5.62 1.38
N GLN A 26 -12.39 4.75 1.91
CA GLN A 26 -12.81 3.64 2.76
C GLN A 26 -13.41 4.10 4.09
N GLY A 27 -12.82 5.11 4.73
CA GLY A 27 -13.30 5.66 5.99
C GLY A 27 -13.05 4.79 7.23
N ALA A 28 -13.63 5.19 8.36
CA ALA A 28 -13.49 4.49 9.64
C ALA A 28 -14.31 3.18 9.73
N ASP A 29 -15.47 3.16 9.08
CA ASP A 29 -16.49 2.11 9.24
C ASP A 29 -16.38 0.96 8.25
N THR A 30 -15.37 0.96 7.39
CA THR A 30 -15.07 -0.25 6.61
C THR A 30 -14.72 -1.37 7.60
N PRO A 31 -15.29 -2.58 7.49
CA PRO A 31 -14.84 -3.73 8.27
C PRO A 31 -13.37 -3.98 7.94
N ARG A 32 -12.49 -3.43 8.77
CA ARG A 32 -11.05 -3.60 8.63
C ARG A 32 -10.71 -5.02 9.08
N GLN A 33 -9.83 -5.67 8.34
CA GLN A 33 -9.35 -7.01 8.69
C GLN A 33 -8.62 -7.01 10.05
N SER A 34 -8.11 -5.84 10.47
CA SER A 34 -7.45 -5.64 11.77
C SER A 34 -8.06 -4.49 12.58
N GLN A 35 -8.13 -4.67 13.90
CA GLN A 35 -8.48 -3.60 14.83
C GLN A 35 -7.40 -2.50 14.80
N ILE A 36 -7.80 -1.25 14.56
CA ILE A 36 -6.87 -0.12 14.65
C ILE A 36 -6.57 0.16 16.12
N VAL A 37 -5.32 -0.08 16.51
CA VAL A 37 -4.80 0.28 17.83
C VAL A 37 -4.60 1.80 17.96
N PRO A 38 -4.69 2.39 19.17
CA PRO A 38 -4.58 3.84 19.38
C PRO A 38 -3.32 4.48 18.76
N GLN A 39 -2.19 3.77 18.80
CA GLN A 39 -0.94 4.23 18.18
C GLN A 39 -1.09 4.44 16.67
N GLN A 40 -1.78 3.53 15.97
CA GLN A 40 -2.05 3.63 14.54
C GLN A 40 -3.04 4.75 14.20
N GLN A 41 -3.96 5.10 15.11
CA GLN A 41 -4.82 6.28 14.95
C GLN A 41 -4.00 7.57 14.99
N LEU A 42 -3.12 7.72 16.00
CA LEU A 42 -2.22 8.86 16.12
C LEU A 42 -1.28 8.99 14.91
N PHE A 43 -0.79 7.86 14.39
CA PHE A 43 0.00 7.85 13.16
C PHE A 43 -0.82 8.38 11.97
N ARG A 44 -2.05 7.91 11.77
CA ARG A 44 -2.92 8.37 10.66
C ARG A 44 -3.25 9.85 10.75
N GLU A 45 -3.47 10.38 11.95
CA GLU A 45 -3.69 11.82 12.17
C GLU A 45 -2.45 12.61 11.75
N ARG A 46 -1.26 12.19 12.19
CA ARG A 46 0.01 12.82 11.78
C ARG A 46 0.23 12.72 10.28
N LEU A 47 -0.02 11.56 9.66
CA LEU A 47 0.10 11.37 8.22
C LEU A 47 -0.86 12.29 7.46
N THR A 48 -2.10 12.43 7.94
CA THR A 48 -3.07 13.36 7.37
C THR A 48 -2.54 14.79 7.40
N GLN A 49 -2.05 15.27 8.55
CA GLN A 49 -1.46 16.61 8.64
C GLN A 49 -0.32 16.80 7.64
N GLU A 50 0.57 15.81 7.52
CA GLU A 50 1.74 15.90 6.66
C GLU A 50 1.37 15.89 5.17
N VAL A 51 0.44 15.03 4.73
CA VAL A 51 -0.07 15.04 3.35
C VAL A 51 -0.77 16.35 3.04
N MET A 52 -1.55 16.91 3.98
CA MET A 52 -2.21 18.21 3.79
C MET A 52 -1.19 19.35 3.71
N GLU A 53 -0.10 19.29 4.47
CA GLU A 53 0.99 20.26 4.37
C GLU A 53 1.69 20.19 3.01
N GLN A 54 2.02 18.99 2.53
CA GLN A 54 2.69 18.79 1.25
C GLN A 54 1.83 19.21 0.06
N THR A 55 0.51 19.02 0.15
CA THR A 55 -0.46 19.34 -0.91
C THR A 55 -1.08 20.74 -0.76
N GLN A 56 -0.62 21.55 0.20
CA GLN A 56 -1.15 22.89 0.48
C GLN A 56 -2.66 22.90 0.81
N LEU A 57 -3.20 21.80 1.32
CA LEU A 57 -4.59 21.62 1.72
C LEU A 57 -4.81 21.79 3.23
N ARG A 58 -3.98 22.59 3.92
CA ARG A 58 -4.06 22.81 5.37
C ARG A 58 -5.47 23.10 5.94
N PRO A 59 -6.37 23.84 5.25
CA PRO A 59 -7.73 24.05 5.75
C PRO A 59 -8.52 22.76 5.98
N TRP A 60 -8.19 21.69 5.25
CA TRP A 60 -8.83 20.37 5.40
C TRP A 60 -8.31 19.63 6.64
N ALA A 61 -7.03 19.81 6.99
CA ALA A 61 -6.37 19.14 8.10
C ALA A 61 -6.88 19.59 9.48
N MET A 62 -7.40 20.80 9.58
CA MET A 62 -7.87 21.41 10.83
C MET A 62 -9.27 20.95 11.24
N SER A 63 -9.96 20.23 10.36
CA SER A 63 -11.28 19.71 10.64
C SER A 63 -11.13 18.34 11.29
N GLY A 64 -11.20 18.27 12.63
CA GLY A 64 -11.39 17.01 13.36
C GLY A 64 -12.62 16.21 12.89
N VAL A 65 -13.42 16.81 12.01
CA VAL A 65 -14.60 16.29 11.31
C VAL A 65 -14.25 15.44 10.08
N LEU A 66 -12.98 15.34 9.65
CA LEU A 66 -12.59 14.51 8.49
C LEU A 66 -13.03 13.05 8.67
N ASN A 67 -12.83 12.45 9.84
CA ASN A 67 -13.25 11.05 10.03
C ASN A 67 -14.78 10.90 10.12
N GLU A 68 -15.48 11.94 10.56
CA GLU A 68 -16.92 11.91 10.85
C GLU A 68 -17.79 12.32 9.66
N ASN A 69 -17.25 13.09 8.70
CA ASN A 69 -17.99 13.60 7.55
C ASN A 69 -17.54 12.95 6.24
N GLU A 70 -18.37 12.03 5.75
CA GLU A 70 -18.14 11.31 4.50
C GLU A 70 -18.02 12.22 3.28
N ALA A 71 -18.93 13.20 3.11
CA ALA A 71 -18.88 14.13 1.98
C ALA A 71 -17.56 14.92 1.95
N LEU A 72 -17.04 15.31 3.12
CA LEU A 72 -15.73 15.94 3.24
C LEU A 72 -14.60 14.98 2.84
N ARG A 73 -14.63 13.71 3.29
CA ARG A 73 -13.60 12.72 2.87
C ARG A 73 -13.61 12.50 1.36
N LEU A 74 -14.78 12.36 0.76
CA LEU A 74 -14.92 12.14 -0.67
C LEU A 74 -14.44 13.34 -1.50
N GLY A 75 -14.82 14.57 -1.11
CA GLY A 75 -14.33 15.78 -1.77
C GLY A 75 -12.82 15.98 -1.63
N LEU A 76 -12.24 15.59 -0.48
CA LEU A 76 -10.78 15.60 -0.30
C LEU A 76 -10.10 14.56 -1.19
N ALA A 77 -10.63 13.33 -1.23
CA ALA A 77 -10.10 12.25 -2.05
C ALA A 77 -10.11 12.62 -3.54
N GLU A 78 -11.20 13.23 -4.02
CA GLU A 78 -11.30 13.77 -5.38
C GLU A 78 -10.24 14.83 -5.64
N LYS A 79 -10.12 15.84 -4.77
CA LYS A 79 -9.12 16.91 -4.93
C LYS A 79 -7.69 16.38 -4.95
N LEU A 80 -7.35 15.47 -4.04
CA LEU A 80 -6.04 14.82 -3.99
C LEU A 80 -5.78 13.98 -5.24
N ALA A 81 -6.77 13.21 -5.69
CA ALA A 81 -6.64 12.40 -6.89
C ALA A 81 -6.41 13.27 -8.15
N SER A 82 -6.99 14.46 -8.21
CA SER A 82 -6.76 15.41 -9.31
C SER A 82 -5.36 16.05 -9.26
N MET A 83 -4.78 16.25 -8.08
CA MET A 83 -3.43 16.83 -7.94
C MET A 83 -2.30 15.80 -8.10
N LEU A 84 -2.50 14.57 -7.59
CA LEU A 84 -1.46 13.55 -7.48
C LEU A 84 -1.54 12.45 -8.54
N ASP A 85 -2.61 12.43 -9.34
CA ASP A 85 -2.89 11.46 -10.40
C ASP A 85 -2.55 10.00 -10.04
N PRO A 86 -3.29 9.39 -9.09
CA PRO A 86 -2.93 8.08 -8.55
C PRO A 86 -2.98 6.98 -9.63
N GLY A 87 -2.32 5.86 -9.34
CA GLY A 87 -2.23 4.70 -10.23
C GLY A 87 -3.58 4.02 -10.49
N HIS A 88 -3.61 3.11 -11.48
CA HIS A 88 -4.85 2.44 -11.90
C HIS A 88 -5.50 1.64 -10.76
N LEU A 89 -4.70 0.98 -9.90
CA LEU A 89 -5.20 0.28 -8.72
C LEU A 89 -6.01 1.17 -7.78
N ALA A 90 -5.52 2.38 -7.50
CA ALA A 90 -6.19 3.30 -6.58
C ALA A 90 -7.53 3.77 -7.14
N LEU A 91 -7.54 4.17 -8.41
CA LEU A 91 -8.76 4.59 -9.11
C LEU A 91 -9.80 3.46 -9.09
N THR A 92 -9.38 2.24 -9.41
CA THR A 92 -10.26 1.05 -9.40
C THR A 92 -10.82 0.77 -8.01
N ARG A 93 -9.99 0.81 -6.96
CA ARG A 93 -10.43 0.59 -5.57
C ARG A 93 -11.39 1.66 -5.09
N ILE A 94 -11.16 2.93 -5.45
CA ILE A 94 -12.07 4.04 -5.15
C ILE A 94 -13.43 3.79 -5.82
N THR A 95 -13.45 3.51 -7.11
CA THR A 95 -14.68 3.19 -7.85
C THR A 95 -15.43 2.02 -7.24
N GLN A 96 -14.74 0.92 -6.89
CA GLN A 96 -15.36 -0.25 -6.26
C GLN A 96 -15.99 0.11 -4.89
N ARG A 97 -15.29 0.90 -4.08
CA ARG A 97 -15.80 1.32 -2.77
C ARG A 97 -17.01 2.23 -2.90
N LEU A 98 -16.98 3.20 -3.80
CA LEU A 98 -18.11 4.09 -4.07
C LEU A 98 -19.35 3.31 -4.53
N ASN A 99 -19.18 2.32 -5.41
CA ASN A 99 -20.27 1.42 -5.81
C ASN A 99 -20.87 0.66 -4.61
N ALA A 100 -20.04 0.15 -3.69
CA ALA A 100 -20.51 -0.55 -2.50
C ALA A 100 -21.26 0.37 -1.51
N LEU A 101 -20.79 1.61 -1.35
CA LEU A 101 -21.47 2.63 -0.53
C LEU A 101 -22.84 2.98 -1.12
N GLN A 102 -22.89 3.22 -2.44
CA GLN A 102 -24.13 3.51 -3.14
C GLN A 102 -25.17 2.39 -2.98
N GLN A 103 -24.76 1.13 -3.07
CA GLN A 103 -25.65 -0.02 -2.85
C GLN A 103 -26.18 -0.09 -1.41
N THR A 104 -25.41 0.38 -0.43
CA THR A 104 -25.80 0.39 0.98
C THR A 104 -26.82 1.49 1.28
N GLU A 105 -26.61 2.68 0.71
CA GLU A 105 -27.52 3.84 0.86
C GLU A 105 -28.86 3.70 0.12
N ARG A 106 -28.97 2.80 -0.85
CA ARG A 106 -30.24 2.50 -1.55
C ARG A 106 -31.31 1.82 -0.65
N ARG A 107 -31.03 1.60 0.64
CA ARG A 107 -32.02 1.14 1.64
C ARG A 107 -32.91 2.31 2.10
N PRO A 108 -34.20 2.08 2.40
CA PRO A 108 -35.24 3.11 2.34
C PRO A 108 -35.19 4.09 3.53
N LEU A 109 -34.37 5.15 3.42
CA LEU A 109 -34.41 6.30 4.33
C LEU A 109 -34.45 7.60 3.52
N ASN A 110 -35.43 8.43 3.86
CA ASN A 110 -36.07 9.49 3.06
C ASN A 110 -35.24 10.74 2.69
N ASN A 111 -33.91 10.68 2.57
CA ASN A 111 -33.05 11.82 2.18
C ASN A 111 -32.16 11.56 0.95
N ALA A 112 -32.55 10.60 0.09
CA ALA A 112 -31.61 9.90 -0.79
C ALA A 112 -31.25 10.59 -2.13
N ALA A 113 -32.03 11.54 -2.65
CA ALA A 113 -31.88 11.97 -4.04
C ALA A 113 -30.59 12.76 -4.34
N SER A 114 -30.22 13.72 -3.48
CA SER A 114 -29.02 14.56 -3.69
C SER A 114 -27.72 13.80 -3.40
N SER A 115 -27.71 12.96 -2.37
CA SER A 115 -26.55 12.12 -2.05
C SER A 115 -26.31 11.08 -3.16
N GLN A 116 -27.37 10.48 -3.70
CA GLN A 116 -27.27 9.54 -4.82
C GLN A 116 -26.62 10.16 -6.05
N GLN A 117 -27.05 11.37 -6.45
CA GLN A 117 -26.45 12.08 -7.59
C GLN A 117 -24.95 12.33 -7.37
N GLN A 118 -24.54 12.72 -6.16
CA GLN A 118 -23.13 12.93 -5.83
C GLN A 118 -22.30 11.64 -5.97
N TYR A 119 -22.81 10.49 -5.53
CA TYR A 119 -22.12 9.21 -5.72
C TYR A 119 -22.02 8.81 -7.19
N ASP A 120 -23.09 9.01 -7.97
CA ASP A 120 -23.10 8.70 -9.40
C ASP A 120 -22.03 9.51 -10.15
N GLU A 121 -21.95 10.82 -9.89
CA GLU A 121 -20.93 11.70 -10.48
C GLU A 121 -19.51 11.27 -10.11
N LEU A 122 -19.26 10.93 -8.83
CA LEU A 122 -17.95 10.45 -8.38
C LEU A 122 -17.58 9.09 -8.98
N ILE A 123 -18.53 8.14 -9.04
CA ILE A 123 -18.33 6.82 -9.64
C ILE A 123 -17.98 6.99 -11.11
N GLU A 124 -18.73 7.80 -11.85
CA GLU A 124 -18.47 8.09 -13.26
C GLU A 124 -17.08 8.72 -13.43
N HIS A 125 -16.76 9.76 -12.66
CA HIS A 125 -15.47 10.45 -12.74
C HIS A 125 -14.28 9.50 -12.50
N PHE A 126 -14.29 8.72 -11.41
CA PHE A 126 -13.20 7.80 -11.10
C PHE A 126 -13.13 6.60 -12.06
N SER A 127 -14.28 6.05 -12.47
CA SER A 127 -14.34 4.92 -13.41
C SER A 127 -13.83 5.29 -14.80
N GLN A 128 -14.20 6.48 -15.29
CA GLN A 128 -13.64 7.00 -16.52
C GLN A 128 -12.13 7.10 -16.39
N ARG A 129 -11.62 7.83 -15.37
CA ARG A 129 -10.17 7.98 -15.17
C ARG A 129 -9.42 6.65 -15.10
N ALA A 130 -9.98 5.63 -14.43
CA ALA A 130 -9.41 4.29 -14.41
C ALA A 130 -9.29 3.72 -15.84
N GLY A 131 -10.35 3.79 -16.64
CA GLY A 131 -10.35 3.33 -18.03
C GLY A 131 -9.40 4.11 -18.95
N TRP A 132 -9.23 5.43 -18.75
CA TRP A 132 -8.22 6.22 -19.47
C TRP A 132 -6.80 5.77 -19.09
N LYS A 133 -6.55 5.53 -17.79
CA LYS A 133 -5.24 5.06 -17.30
C LYS A 133 -4.92 3.67 -17.85
N GLU A 134 -5.88 2.75 -17.84
CA GLU A 134 -5.75 1.40 -18.40
C GLU A 134 -5.38 1.43 -19.89
N LYS A 135 -6.10 2.22 -20.70
CA LYS A 135 -5.80 2.39 -22.12
C LYS A 135 -4.39 2.95 -22.34
N ALA A 136 -4.01 3.98 -21.59
CA ALA A 136 -2.68 4.58 -21.69
C ALA A 136 -1.55 3.62 -21.31
N LEU A 137 -1.74 2.82 -20.24
CA LEU A 137 -0.78 1.81 -19.81
C LEU A 137 -0.63 0.69 -20.85
N THR A 138 -1.74 0.25 -21.42
CA THR A 138 -1.74 -0.80 -22.46
C THR A 138 -1.02 -0.33 -23.73
N GLN A 139 -1.23 0.92 -24.17
CA GLN A 139 -0.57 1.49 -25.34
C GLN A 139 0.95 1.66 -25.19
N ARG A 140 1.43 1.94 -23.96
CA ARG A 140 2.86 2.16 -23.67
C ARG A 140 3.67 0.88 -23.43
N GLY A 141 3.01 -0.28 -23.45
CA GLY A 141 3.62 -1.59 -23.23
C GLY A 141 3.80 -1.92 -21.75
N LEU A 142 2.86 -2.71 -21.20
CA LEU A 142 2.82 -3.08 -19.78
C LEU A 142 4.13 -3.69 -19.26
N THR A 143 4.73 -4.62 -20.01
CA THR A 143 5.96 -5.32 -19.60
C THR A 143 7.15 -4.37 -19.48
N VAL A 144 7.29 -3.39 -20.38
CA VAL A 144 8.38 -2.41 -20.33
C VAL A 144 8.22 -1.49 -19.12
N GLN A 145 6.99 -1.00 -18.88
CA GLN A 145 6.70 -0.17 -17.72
C GLN A 145 6.92 -0.93 -16.40
N ALA A 146 6.55 -2.21 -16.35
CA ALA A 146 6.80 -3.07 -15.19
C ALA A 146 8.29 -3.27 -14.94
N GLY A 147 9.08 -3.51 -16.00
CA GLY A 147 10.53 -3.65 -15.91
C GLY A 147 11.21 -2.39 -15.37
N ASN A 148 10.90 -1.23 -15.95
CA ASN A 148 11.46 0.07 -15.51
C ASN A 148 11.09 0.37 -14.05
N HIS A 149 9.84 0.12 -13.67
CA HIS A 149 9.40 0.35 -12.30
C HIS A 149 10.09 -0.60 -11.31
N SER A 150 10.22 -1.88 -11.66
CA SER A 150 10.97 -2.86 -10.88
C SER A 150 12.41 -2.42 -10.65
N GLU A 151 13.11 -2.05 -11.72
CA GLU A 151 14.49 -1.57 -11.66
C GLU A 151 14.64 -0.34 -10.75
N GLN A 152 13.73 0.64 -10.87
CA GLN A 152 13.73 1.85 -10.05
C GLN A 152 13.59 1.52 -8.55
N ILE A 153 12.64 0.64 -8.19
CA ILE A 153 12.41 0.28 -6.78
C ILE A 153 13.59 -0.51 -6.20
N PHE A 154 14.12 -1.49 -6.94
CA PHE A 154 15.29 -2.25 -6.47
C PHE A 154 16.57 -1.42 -6.45
N THR A 155 16.69 -0.40 -7.31
CA THR A 155 17.77 0.59 -7.22
C THR A 155 17.67 1.42 -5.94
N ARG A 156 16.45 1.83 -5.54
CA ARG A 156 16.23 2.53 -4.27
C ARG A 156 16.56 1.65 -3.07
N TRP A 157 16.16 0.37 -3.10
CA TRP A 157 16.55 -0.59 -2.08
C TRP A 157 18.08 -0.68 -2.00
N ARG A 158 18.77 -0.92 -3.12
CA ARG A 158 20.23 -1.02 -3.16
C ARG A 158 20.94 0.23 -2.63
N ALA A 159 20.38 1.41 -2.87
CA ALA A 159 20.89 2.68 -2.37
C ALA A 159 20.65 2.89 -0.85
N GLY A 160 20.01 1.94 -0.17
CA GLY A 160 19.81 1.95 1.27
C GLY A 160 18.62 2.79 1.74
N HIS A 161 17.73 3.21 0.82
CA HIS A 161 16.57 4.03 1.20
C HIS A 161 15.61 3.31 2.16
N TYR A 162 15.64 1.98 2.20
CA TYR A 162 14.78 1.15 3.05
C TYR A 162 15.47 0.70 4.35
N ASN A 163 16.68 1.19 4.64
CA ASN A 163 17.51 0.65 5.71
C ASN A 163 16.94 0.79 7.12
N GLY A 164 15.95 1.65 7.33
CA GLY A 164 15.27 1.79 8.63
C GLY A 164 14.33 0.65 8.98
N TRP A 165 14.03 -0.27 8.04
CA TRP A 165 13.23 -1.46 8.29
C TRP A 165 14.10 -2.73 8.40
N SER A 166 13.51 -3.79 8.96
CA SER A 166 14.09 -5.14 8.96
C SER A 166 14.30 -5.67 7.54
N LEU A 167 15.08 -6.74 7.37
CA LEU A 167 15.31 -7.33 6.04
C LEU A 167 13.99 -7.69 5.33
N ALA A 168 13.07 -8.33 6.07
CA ALA A 168 11.75 -8.64 5.54
C ALA A 168 10.92 -7.37 5.30
N GLY A 169 11.05 -6.34 6.16
CA GLY A 169 10.37 -5.05 5.98
C GLY A 169 10.82 -4.31 4.72
N ARG A 170 12.12 -4.35 4.39
CA ARG A 170 12.67 -3.81 3.13
C ARG A 170 12.04 -4.48 1.91
N CYS A 171 11.95 -5.80 1.95
CA CYS A 171 11.29 -6.58 0.90
C CYS A 171 9.82 -6.21 0.79
N TYR A 172 9.08 -6.18 1.90
CA TYR A 172 7.67 -5.80 1.91
C TYR A 172 7.44 -4.41 1.31
N VAL A 173 8.23 -3.41 1.72
CA VAL A 173 8.10 -2.04 1.23
C VAL A 173 8.37 -1.95 -0.27
N ALA A 174 9.42 -2.63 -0.75
CA ALA A 174 9.70 -2.70 -2.19
C ALA A 174 8.52 -3.33 -2.96
N LEU A 175 7.96 -4.42 -2.45
CA LEU A 175 6.81 -5.08 -3.08
C LEU A 175 5.53 -4.20 -3.03
N GLU A 176 5.32 -3.46 -1.95
CA GLU A 176 4.17 -2.56 -1.80
C GLU A 176 4.28 -1.37 -2.76
N GLU A 177 5.47 -0.78 -2.93
CA GLU A 177 5.73 0.21 -3.98
C GLU A 177 5.37 -0.35 -5.36
N LEU A 178 5.84 -1.56 -5.68
CA LEU A 178 5.53 -2.23 -6.95
C LEU A 178 4.04 -2.50 -7.14
N ARG A 179 3.33 -2.90 -6.07
CA ARG A 179 1.89 -3.20 -6.09
C ARG A 179 1.05 -1.99 -6.47
N TRP A 180 1.40 -0.81 -5.96
CA TRP A 180 0.66 0.44 -6.24
C TRP A 180 1.06 1.13 -7.55
N GLY A 181 2.21 0.78 -8.14
CA GLY A 181 2.70 1.38 -9.39
C GLY A 181 2.56 0.49 -10.62
N ALA A 182 3.33 0.83 -11.66
CA ALA A 182 3.20 0.26 -13.00
C ALA A 182 3.44 -1.25 -13.08
N PHE A 183 4.32 -1.79 -12.22
CA PHE A 183 4.54 -3.23 -12.11
C PHE A 183 3.25 -3.96 -11.70
N GLY A 184 2.62 -3.53 -10.62
CA GLY A 184 1.35 -4.11 -10.17
C GLY A 184 0.25 -3.92 -11.22
N ASP A 185 0.22 -2.78 -11.90
CA ASP A 185 -0.77 -2.54 -12.95
C ASP A 185 -0.57 -3.52 -14.12
N ALA A 186 0.67 -3.80 -14.52
CA ALA A 186 0.95 -4.84 -15.50
C ALA A 186 0.53 -6.24 -15.02
N CYS A 187 0.75 -6.59 -13.76
CA CYS A 187 0.28 -7.87 -13.21
C CYS A 187 -1.26 -8.02 -13.24
N ARG A 188 -2.01 -6.91 -13.17
CA ARG A 188 -3.48 -6.90 -13.19
C ARG A 188 -4.08 -6.84 -14.60
N LEU A 189 -3.41 -6.14 -15.51
CA LEU A 189 -3.95 -5.79 -16.83
C LEU A 189 -3.39 -6.67 -17.97
N ALA A 190 -2.23 -7.29 -17.78
CA ALA A 190 -1.65 -8.17 -18.79
C ALA A 190 -2.33 -9.56 -18.82
N SER A 191 -1.96 -10.40 -19.79
CA SER A 191 -2.38 -11.79 -19.81
C SER A 191 -1.83 -12.56 -18.60
N SER A 192 -2.51 -13.64 -18.20
CA SER A 192 -2.08 -14.50 -17.08
C SER A 192 -0.66 -15.02 -17.24
N GLU A 193 -0.25 -15.37 -18.46
CA GLU A 193 1.12 -15.82 -18.79
C GLU A 193 2.16 -14.72 -18.50
N VAL A 194 1.89 -13.49 -18.96
CA VAL A 194 2.78 -12.35 -18.74
C VAL A 194 2.82 -11.98 -17.26
N ALA A 195 1.68 -11.98 -16.58
CA ALA A 195 1.60 -11.72 -15.16
C ALA A 195 2.39 -12.77 -14.36
N SER A 196 2.30 -14.06 -14.71
CA SER A 196 3.10 -15.13 -14.08
C SER A 196 4.59 -14.89 -14.29
N MET A 197 5.02 -14.61 -15.52
CA MET A 197 6.43 -14.32 -15.84
C MET A 197 6.97 -13.13 -15.04
N LEU A 198 6.18 -12.04 -14.91
CA LEU A 198 6.55 -10.88 -14.11
C LEU A 198 6.69 -11.24 -12.62
N LYS A 199 5.73 -11.99 -12.07
CA LYS A 199 5.76 -12.47 -10.67
C LYS A 199 6.97 -13.39 -10.43
N ASP A 200 7.28 -14.31 -11.36
CA ASP A 200 8.43 -15.21 -11.27
C ASP A 200 9.76 -14.47 -11.24
N ASN A 201 9.93 -13.49 -12.13
CA ASN A 201 11.11 -12.64 -12.13
C ASN A 201 11.22 -11.83 -10.82
N LEU A 202 10.11 -11.28 -10.33
CA LEU A 202 10.08 -10.54 -9.07
C LEU A 202 10.50 -11.41 -7.88
N ARG A 203 10.05 -12.68 -7.81
CA ARG A 203 10.48 -13.62 -6.76
C ARG A 203 12.00 -13.83 -6.78
N ALA A 204 12.58 -14.01 -7.97
CA ALA A 204 14.02 -14.18 -8.13
C ALA A 204 14.80 -12.94 -7.67
N VAL A 205 14.43 -11.75 -8.16
CA VAL A 205 15.10 -10.49 -7.80
C VAL A 205 14.98 -10.20 -6.30
N ALA A 206 13.79 -10.34 -5.71
CA ALA A 206 13.59 -10.12 -4.28
C ALA A 206 14.40 -11.11 -3.42
N ALA A 207 14.46 -12.38 -3.82
CA ALA A 207 15.26 -13.39 -3.13
C ALA A 207 16.76 -13.07 -3.18
N ASP A 208 17.27 -12.62 -4.33
CA ASP A 208 18.68 -12.26 -4.49
C ASP A 208 19.06 -11.06 -3.62
N PHE A 209 18.22 -10.03 -3.56
CA PHE A 209 18.44 -8.88 -2.67
C PHE A 209 18.47 -9.27 -1.20
N LEU A 210 17.52 -10.08 -0.75
CA LEU A 210 17.49 -10.60 0.62
C LEU A 210 18.72 -11.46 0.94
N ALA A 211 19.14 -12.30 0.00
CA ALA A 211 20.31 -13.17 0.14
C ALA A 211 21.62 -12.36 0.26
N GLN A 212 21.75 -11.30 -0.56
CA GLN A 212 22.89 -10.38 -0.51
C GLN A 212 22.99 -9.66 0.83
N GLU A 213 21.87 -9.15 1.35
CA GLU A 213 21.80 -8.42 2.61
C GLU A 213 22.13 -9.26 3.84
N ILE A 214 21.74 -10.55 3.83
CA ILE A 214 22.07 -11.48 4.92
C ILE A 214 23.43 -12.16 4.72
N HIS A 215 24.12 -11.89 3.60
CA HIS A 215 25.39 -12.49 3.20
C HIS A 215 25.37 -14.03 3.18
N ALA A 216 24.30 -14.61 2.63
CA ALA A 216 24.14 -16.05 2.48
C ALA A 216 23.55 -16.42 1.12
N SER A 217 23.60 -17.71 0.76
CA SER A 217 22.87 -18.22 -0.41
C SER A 217 21.36 -18.01 -0.24
N SER A 218 20.64 -17.77 -1.34
CA SER A 218 19.18 -17.61 -1.33
C SER A 218 18.41 -18.85 -0.84
N ALA A 219 19.07 -20.01 -0.80
CA ALA A 219 18.56 -21.27 -0.26
C ALA A 219 18.92 -21.50 1.22
N THR A 220 19.88 -20.75 1.79
CA THR A 220 20.29 -20.90 3.19
C THR A 220 19.14 -20.49 4.10
N ARG A 221 18.81 -21.35 5.07
CA ARG A 221 17.68 -21.12 5.97
C ARG A 221 18.14 -20.45 7.26
N HIS A 222 17.42 -19.42 7.66
CA HIS A 222 17.63 -18.70 8.92
C HIS A 222 16.35 -18.71 9.75
N PHE A 223 16.49 -18.53 11.07
CA PHE A 223 15.32 -18.36 11.93
C PHE A 223 14.58 -17.07 11.57
N TYR A 224 13.25 -17.09 11.66
CA TYR A 224 12.42 -15.95 11.27
C TYR A 224 12.81 -14.64 11.95
N HIS A 225 13.29 -14.69 13.19
CA HIS A 225 13.78 -13.52 13.93
C HIS A 225 14.87 -12.76 13.16
N GLN A 226 15.75 -13.45 12.44
CA GLN A 226 16.81 -12.84 11.64
C GLN A 226 16.24 -11.93 10.54
N TRP A 227 15.08 -12.30 9.99
CA TRP A 227 14.40 -11.54 8.95
C TRP A 227 13.56 -10.39 9.51
N LEU A 228 12.99 -10.56 10.70
CA LEU A 228 12.05 -9.61 11.31
C LEU A 228 12.73 -8.57 12.21
N THR A 229 13.93 -8.83 12.73
CA THR A 229 14.64 -7.89 13.63
C THR A 229 14.91 -6.57 12.90
N THR A 230 14.35 -5.49 13.43
CA THR A 230 14.55 -4.12 12.92
C THR A 230 15.81 -3.51 13.53
N PRO A 231 16.66 -2.82 12.76
CA PRO A 231 17.82 -2.13 13.31
C PRO A 231 17.41 -1.00 14.27
N ALA A 232 18.24 -0.74 15.27
CA ALA A 232 18.03 0.39 16.18
C ALA A 232 18.42 1.70 15.48
N THR A 233 17.44 2.41 14.95
CA THR A 233 17.62 3.67 14.20
C THR A 233 16.76 4.77 14.83
N PRO A 234 17.19 6.05 14.84
CA PRO A 234 16.32 7.16 15.22
C PRO A 234 15.04 7.16 14.37
N GLY A 235 13.89 7.34 15.02
CA GLY A 235 12.58 7.27 14.35
C GLY A 235 12.01 5.86 14.18
N LEU A 236 12.61 4.83 14.80
CA LEU A 236 12.17 3.43 14.72
C LEU A 236 10.65 3.23 14.89
N MET A 237 10.03 3.92 15.85
CA MET A 237 8.59 3.79 16.09
C MET A 237 7.76 4.33 14.93
N ASP A 238 8.13 5.49 14.39
CA ASP A 238 7.46 6.07 13.22
C ASP A 238 7.58 5.14 12.00
N TYR A 239 8.71 4.44 11.84
CA TYR A 239 8.92 3.49 10.74
C TYR A 239 8.11 2.21 10.90
N LYS A 240 7.98 1.70 12.13
CA LYS A 240 7.10 0.58 12.44
C LYS A 240 5.64 0.96 12.23
N ASP A 241 5.25 2.16 12.62
CA ASP A 241 3.89 2.65 12.43
C ASP A 241 3.54 2.83 10.95
N LEU A 242 4.46 3.39 10.17
CA LEU A 242 4.33 3.47 8.72
C LEU A 242 4.23 2.09 8.08
N LEU A 243 5.09 1.15 8.49
CA LEU A 243 5.07 -0.21 7.95
C LEU A 243 3.76 -0.93 8.24
N GLY A 244 3.24 -0.82 9.47
CA GLY A 244 1.97 -1.45 9.80
C GLY A 244 0.75 -0.73 9.22
N TRP A 245 0.83 0.58 8.92
CA TRP A 245 -0.18 1.26 8.10
C TRP A 245 -0.14 0.79 6.65
N LEU A 246 1.04 0.60 6.05
CA LEU A 246 1.19 0.03 4.71
C LEU A 246 0.64 -1.41 4.64
N GLY A 247 0.76 -2.16 5.73
CA GLY A 247 0.28 -3.54 5.87
C GLY A 247 -1.06 -3.70 6.57
N ASP A 248 -1.86 -2.64 6.71
CA ASP A 248 -3.15 -2.70 7.41
C ASP A 248 -4.22 -3.57 6.72
N TRP A 249 -3.97 -3.95 5.47
CA TRP A 249 -4.74 -4.89 4.68
C TRP A 249 -4.29 -6.35 4.85
N CYS A 250 -3.20 -6.62 5.57
CA CYS A 250 -2.74 -7.98 5.81
C CYS A 250 -3.67 -8.69 6.80
N ASP A 251 -3.78 -10.01 6.66
CA ASP A 251 -4.59 -10.88 7.50
C ASP A 251 -3.71 -12.04 7.97
N PRO A 252 -3.76 -12.45 9.25
CA PRO A 252 -2.82 -13.44 9.78
C PRO A 252 -3.04 -14.86 9.22
N GLU A 253 -4.20 -15.17 8.65
CA GLU A 253 -4.50 -16.47 8.04
C GLU A 253 -4.16 -16.47 6.55
N ARG A 254 -4.54 -15.41 5.83
CA ARG A 254 -4.35 -15.30 4.37
C ARG A 254 -2.97 -14.77 3.98
N HIS A 255 -2.40 -13.90 4.81
CA HIS A 255 -1.14 -13.20 4.56
C HIS A 255 -0.17 -13.36 5.74
N PRO A 256 0.11 -14.59 6.22
CA PRO A 256 0.86 -14.81 7.44
C PRO A 256 2.28 -14.23 7.43
N VAL A 257 2.95 -14.19 6.27
CA VAL A 257 4.28 -13.63 6.15
C VAL A 257 4.23 -12.11 6.23
N CYS A 258 3.46 -11.45 5.35
CA CYS A 258 3.31 -10.00 5.31
C CYS A 258 2.72 -9.44 6.62
N TRP A 259 1.79 -10.16 7.25
CA TRP A 259 1.29 -9.86 8.59
C TRP A 259 2.43 -9.79 9.61
N SER A 260 3.25 -10.85 9.66
CA SER A 260 4.34 -10.96 10.64
C SER A 260 5.43 -9.91 10.43
N VAL A 261 5.57 -9.41 9.20
CA VAL A 261 6.49 -8.32 8.88
C VAL A 261 5.93 -6.96 9.30
N THR A 262 4.65 -6.70 9.03
CA THR A 262 4.08 -5.36 9.11
C THR A 262 3.46 -5.06 10.48
N GLN A 263 2.80 -6.05 11.07
CA GLN A 263 2.11 -5.93 12.34
C GLN A 263 3.05 -6.27 13.51
N SER A 264 4.18 -5.56 13.61
CA SER A 264 5.26 -5.89 14.57
C SER A 264 4.89 -5.79 16.06
N TRP A 265 3.73 -5.21 16.38
CA TRP A 265 3.13 -5.16 17.72
C TRP A 265 2.21 -6.35 18.01
N GLN A 266 1.85 -7.12 16.99
CA GLN A 266 1.06 -8.35 17.12
C GLN A 266 1.99 -9.57 17.20
N PRO A 267 1.48 -10.71 17.71
CA PRO A 267 2.17 -11.98 17.58
C PRO A 267 2.43 -12.33 16.11
N VAL A 268 3.55 -13.02 15.88
CA VAL A 268 3.87 -13.62 14.59
C VAL A 268 2.76 -14.61 14.21
N ALA A 269 2.29 -14.53 12.97
CA ALA A 269 1.21 -15.38 12.48
C ALA A 269 1.63 -16.86 12.46
N LEU A 270 0.68 -17.77 12.69
CA LEU A 270 0.94 -19.21 12.71
C LEU A 270 1.50 -19.73 11.38
N GLY A 271 1.11 -19.12 10.25
CA GLY A 271 1.61 -19.48 8.92
C GLY A 271 3.03 -18.99 8.63
N MET A 272 3.64 -18.16 9.48
CA MET A 272 5.01 -17.68 9.28
C MET A 272 6.01 -18.83 9.45
N PRO A 273 6.86 -19.12 8.45
CA PRO A 273 7.85 -20.19 8.58
C PRO A 273 8.86 -19.88 9.69
N ARG A 274 9.03 -20.79 10.65
CA ARG A 274 10.01 -20.62 11.74
C ARG A 274 11.46 -20.57 11.25
N LEU A 275 11.73 -21.32 10.18
CA LEU A 275 13.02 -21.39 9.51
C LEU A 275 12.79 -21.23 8.00
N CYS A 276 13.27 -20.14 7.41
CA CYS A 276 13.09 -19.82 5.99
C CYS A 276 14.35 -19.24 5.37
N SER A 277 14.50 -19.48 4.08
CA SER A 277 15.50 -18.86 3.25
C SER A 277 14.96 -17.60 2.58
N ALA A 278 15.85 -16.79 2.00
CA ALA A 278 15.47 -15.63 1.20
C ALA A 278 14.48 -16.00 0.08
N MET A 279 14.72 -17.10 -0.63
CA MET A 279 13.83 -17.62 -1.68
C MET A 279 12.42 -17.92 -1.15
N ARG A 280 12.32 -18.61 0.00
CA ARG A 280 11.02 -18.94 0.59
C ARG A 280 10.28 -17.70 1.07
N LEU A 281 11.01 -16.74 1.67
CA LEU A 281 10.43 -15.50 2.18
C LEU A 281 9.91 -14.62 1.03
N ALA A 282 10.74 -14.37 0.01
CA ALA A 282 10.38 -13.58 -1.16
C ALA A 282 9.20 -14.19 -1.91
N SER A 283 9.20 -15.52 -2.13
CA SER A 283 8.12 -16.20 -2.83
C SER A 283 6.79 -16.04 -2.09
N ALA A 284 6.78 -16.30 -0.78
CA ALA A 284 5.57 -16.15 0.03
C ALA A 284 5.04 -14.70 0.02
N MET A 285 5.91 -13.69 0.13
CA MET A 285 5.46 -12.30 0.07
C MET A 285 4.89 -11.91 -1.31
N VAL A 286 5.53 -12.34 -2.40
CA VAL A 286 5.01 -12.08 -3.75
C VAL A 286 3.66 -12.78 -3.94
N ASP A 287 3.52 -14.01 -3.47
CA ASP A 287 2.27 -14.77 -3.54
C ASP A 287 1.16 -14.09 -2.73
N GLU A 288 1.46 -13.62 -1.51
CA GLU A 288 0.49 -12.92 -0.65
C GLU A 288 0.09 -11.54 -1.20
N MET A 289 0.98 -10.83 -1.89
CA MET A 289 0.74 -9.44 -2.34
C MET A 289 0.20 -9.33 -3.77
N PHE A 290 0.57 -10.28 -4.63
CA PHE A 290 0.21 -10.32 -6.05
C PHE A 290 -0.57 -11.58 -6.42
N GLY A 291 -0.96 -12.40 -5.45
CA GLY A 291 -1.90 -13.50 -5.64
C GLY A 291 -3.28 -13.00 -6.08
N ASP A 292 -4.04 -13.92 -6.67
CA ASP A 292 -5.40 -13.68 -7.16
C ASP A 292 -6.44 -13.78 -6.03
#